data_AF-A0A8T4U8C7-F1
#
_entry.id   AF-A0A8T4U8C7-F1
#
_cell.length_a   1.000
_cell.length_b   1.000
_cell.length_c   1.000
_cell.angle_alpha   90.00
_cell.angle_beta   90.00
_cell.angle_gamma   90.00
#
_symmetry.space_group_name_H-M   'P 1'
#
loop_
_entity.id
_entity.type
_entity.pdbx_description
1 polymer ?
#
loop_
_entity_poly.entity_id
_entity_poly.type
_entity_poly.pdbx_seq_one_letter_code
_entity_poly.pdbx_strand_id
1 'polypeptide(L)'
;MRFTILDCYTDEPSGLGVPPYLITYPRYIAGAILKYNRDNIKSNNESKDNNIKQNIDNTQHDYFYLTIDDIRLHKFYNNKIKNTATTNIRIANLSKNYPNIQKILDTTDVLIVVGGVQTPGKYLSALPGTLSEISMFIKDLKCLKVLTGPSAMAGEGLFGGRLATQQNTAMLKYGFDLVVPNLEYKFDLLMANNFSEDVQATNMYKFIREQAILGAEVVKQHPQYSEFMIADVETARGCNAATCSFCTEPVKNAFMLRPIQDIVDECIALAKNGI
;
A
#
# COMPACT_ATOMS: atom_id res chain seq x y z
N MET A 1 10.01 2.21 14.66
CA MET A 1 8.57 2.08 14.36
C MET A 1 8.41 0.88 13.46
N ARG A 2 7.40 0.04 13.71
CA ARG A 2 7.05 -1.11 12.89
C ARG A 2 5.84 -0.79 12.03
N PHE A 3 6.01 -0.95 10.71
CA PHE A 3 4.99 -0.62 9.73
C PHE A 3 4.27 -1.87 9.24
N THR A 4 2.97 -1.75 9.02
CA THR A 4 2.18 -2.75 8.32
C THR A 4 1.42 -2.07 7.19
N ILE A 5 1.59 -2.57 5.97
CA ILE A 5 0.83 -2.17 4.79
C ILE A 5 -0.36 -3.12 4.70
N LEU A 6 -1.57 -2.57 4.76
CA LEU A 6 -2.80 -3.30 4.52
C LEU A 6 -3.33 -2.92 3.14
N ASP A 7 -3.18 -3.82 2.17
CA ASP A 7 -3.72 -3.66 0.83
C ASP A 7 -5.18 -4.12 0.79
N CYS A 8 -6.08 -3.16 0.60
CA CYS A 8 -7.52 -3.40 0.49
C CYS A 8 -8.00 -3.58 -0.95
N TYR A 9 -7.05 -3.76 -1.87
CA TYR A 9 -7.24 -3.79 -3.32
C TYR A 9 -7.78 -2.48 -3.86
N THR A 10 -6.99 -1.81 -4.69
CA THR A 10 -7.40 -0.59 -5.37
C THR A 10 -7.79 -0.88 -6.81
N ASP A 11 -8.69 -0.08 -7.36
CA ASP A 11 -9.00 -0.12 -8.78
C ASP A 11 -9.28 1.31 -9.26
N GLU A 12 -8.42 1.80 -10.14
CA GLU A 12 -8.55 3.12 -10.72
C GLU A 12 -8.17 3.10 -12.20
N PRO A 13 -8.60 4.08 -13.00
CA PRO A 13 -8.34 4.09 -14.43
C PRO A 13 -6.86 4.00 -14.84
N SER A 14 -5.95 4.36 -13.93
CA SER A 14 -4.50 4.38 -14.12
C SER A 14 -3.77 3.15 -13.57
N GLY A 15 -4.45 2.23 -12.86
CA GLY A 15 -3.81 1.04 -12.32
C GLY A 15 -4.76 0.05 -11.65
N LEU A 16 -4.38 -1.22 -11.68
CA LEU A 16 -5.14 -2.35 -11.14
C LEU A 16 -4.41 -2.92 -9.91
N GLY A 17 -5.08 -2.95 -8.76
CA GLY A 17 -4.55 -3.49 -7.50
C GLY A 17 -5.30 -4.73 -7.01
N VAL A 18 -6.15 -5.32 -7.84
CA VAL A 18 -6.92 -6.52 -7.49
C VAL A 18 -6.17 -7.76 -7.99
N PRO A 19 -5.90 -8.79 -7.16
CA PRO A 19 -5.16 -9.98 -7.59
C PRO A 19 -5.69 -10.57 -8.91
N PRO A 20 -4.82 -10.96 -9.86
CA PRO A 20 -3.38 -11.17 -9.72
C PRO A 20 -2.50 -9.91 -9.84
N TYR A 21 -3.10 -8.72 -9.92
CA TYR A 21 -2.36 -7.47 -10.07
C TYR A 21 -1.86 -6.93 -8.72
N LEU A 22 -0.67 -6.34 -8.73
CA LEU A 22 -0.11 -5.55 -7.63
C LEU A 22 0.26 -4.16 -8.15
N ILE A 23 -0.51 -3.16 -7.71
CA ILE A 23 -0.35 -1.77 -8.10
C ILE A 23 0.91 -1.14 -7.46
N THR A 24 1.22 0.10 -7.83
CA THR A 24 2.37 0.86 -7.35
C THR A 24 2.31 1.23 -5.86
N TYR A 25 1.14 1.59 -5.29
CA TYR A 25 1.07 2.11 -3.91
C TYR A 25 1.76 1.19 -2.89
N PRO A 26 1.41 -0.11 -2.74
CA PRO A 26 2.05 -0.94 -1.72
C PRO A 26 3.55 -1.13 -1.97
N ARG A 27 3.97 -1.17 -3.25
CA ARG A 27 5.38 -1.30 -3.63
C ARG A 27 6.18 -0.07 -3.25
N TYR A 28 5.71 1.12 -3.61
CA TYR A 28 6.44 2.36 -3.35
C TYR A 28 6.43 2.70 -1.85
N ILE A 29 5.34 2.42 -1.12
CA ILE A 29 5.29 2.55 0.34
C ILE A 29 6.31 1.61 1.00
N ALA A 30 6.36 0.34 0.60
CA ALA A 30 7.36 -0.61 1.09
C ALA A 30 8.78 -0.10 0.84
N GLY A 31 9.06 0.36 -0.38
CA GLY A 31 10.34 0.95 -0.74
C GLY A 31 10.72 2.19 0.09
N ALA A 32 9.73 3.02 0.41
CA ALA A 32 9.94 4.19 1.26
C ALA A 32 10.31 3.80 2.71
N ILE A 33 9.65 2.79 3.27
CA ILE A 33 10.00 2.25 4.60
C ILE A 33 11.41 1.69 4.61
N LEU A 34 11.77 0.88 3.60
CA LEU A 34 13.11 0.28 3.48
C LEU A 34 14.20 1.33 3.33
N LYS A 35 13.96 2.33 2.47
CA LYS A 35 14.87 3.48 2.28
C LYS A 35 15.09 4.19 3.61
N TYR A 36 14.02 4.55 4.31
CA TYR A 36 14.08 5.25 5.59
C TYR A 36 14.88 4.45 6.64
N ASN A 37 14.59 3.16 6.80
CA ASN A 37 15.31 2.33 7.78
C ASN A 37 16.80 2.21 7.44
N ARG A 38 17.13 2.01 6.16
CA ARG A 38 18.52 1.95 5.68
C ARG A 38 19.28 3.27 5.93
N ASP A 39 18.65 4.41 5.66
CA ASP A 39 19.27 5.73 5.82
C ASP A 39 19.50 6.08 7.32
N ASN A 40 18.61 5.62 8.21
CA ASN A 40 18.80 5.78 9.66
C ASN A 40 19.88 4.85 10.25
N ILE A 41 20.04 3.64 9.71
CA ILE A 41 21.13 2.73 10.14
C ILE A 41 22.49 3.32 9.78
N LYS A 42 22.65 3.89 8.57
CA LYS A 42 23.90 4.54 8.14
C LYS A 42 24.28 5.71 9.05
N SER A 43 23.34 6.60 9.33
CA SER A 43 23.56 7.76 10.22
C SER A 43 24.05 7.34 11.63
N ASN A 44 23.52 6.22 12.15
CA ASN A 44 23.90 5.71 13.47
C ASN A 44 25.29 5.04 13.48
N ASN A 45 25.71 4.42 12.37
CA ASN A 45 27.01 3.78 12.24
C ASN A 45 28.13 4.78 11.91
N GLU A 46 27.83 5.86 11.17
CA GLU A 46 28.79 6.95 10.94
C GLU A 46 29.06 7.77 12.22
N SER A 47 28.18 7.67 13.22
CA SER A 47 28.28 8.39 14.50
C SER A 47 28.86 7.58 15.67
N LYS A 48 29.21 6.30 15.47
CA LYS A 48 29.71 5.43 16.56
C LYS A 48 30.96 4.66 16.16
N ASP A 49 32.01 4.82 16.98
CA ASP A 49 33.18 3.94 17.01
C ASP A 49 32.76 2.46 17.04
N ASN A 50 33.37 1.68 16.14
CA ASN A 50 33.06 0.30 15.79
C ASN A 50 33.18 -0.69 16.96
N ASN A 51 32.19 -0.79 17.86
CA ASN A 51 32.12 -1.89 18.83
C ASN A 51 30.70 -2.18 19.35
N ILE A 52 29.75 -2.45 18.45
CA ILE A 52 28.49 -3.12 18.84
C ILE A 52 28.23 -4.27 17.86
N LYS A 53 28.47 -5.50 18.34
CA LYS A 53 27.99 -6.74 17.72
C LYS A 53 26.46 -6.68 17.67
N GLN A 54 25.90 -6.58 16.46
CA GLN A 54 24.47 -6.70 16.25
C GLN A 54 24.05 -8.17 16.47
N ASN A 55 23.29 -8.41 17.54
CA ASN A 55 22.40 -9.57 17.61
C ASN A 55 21.22 -9.26 16.69
N ILE A 56 21.31 -9.69 15.42
CA ILE A 56 20.22 -9.61 14.45
C ILE A 56 19.31 -10.80 14.72
N ASP A 57 18.20 -10.55 15.40
CA ASP A 57 17.14 -11.53 15.56
C ASP A 57 16.47 -11.74 14.20
N ASN A 58 16.50 -12.97 13.67
CA ASN A 58 16.09 -13.36 12.32
C ASN A 58 14.57 -13.28 12.05
N THR A 59 13.83 -12.43 12.78
CA THR A 59 12.38 -12.22 12.64
C THR A 59 12.00 -10.78 12.31
N GLN A 60 12.99 -9.93 12.03
CA GLN A 60 12.83 -8.48 11.94
C GLN A 60 12.62 -8.01 10.49
N HIS A 61 11.42 -8.23 9.95
CA HIS A 61 11.02 -7.50 8.74
C HIS A 61 10.87 -6.01 9.08
N ASP A 62 11.38 -5.14 8.20
CA ASP A 62 11.23 -3.68 8.29
C ASP A 62 9.75 -3.26 8.23
N TYR A 63 8.93 -4.05 7.53
CA TYR A 63 7.49 -3.90 7.42
C TYR A 63 6.80 -5.24 7.11
N PHE A 64 5.50 -5.33 7.37
CA PHE A 64 4.66 -6.43 6.92
C PHE A 64 3.68 -5.99 5.85
N TYR A 65 3.44 -6.84 4.86
CA TYR A 65 2.36 -6.70 3.89
C TYR A 65 1.24 -7.68 4.24
N LEU A 66 0.02 -7.17 4.36
CA LEU A 66 -1.21 -7.92 4.56
C LEU A 66 -2.23 -7.51 3.49
N THR A 67 -3.17 -8.40 3.21
CA THR A 67 -4.35 -8.07 2.39
C THR A 67 -5.60 -7.97 3.28
N ILE A 68 -6.65 -7.34 2.75
CA ILE A 68 -7.96 -7.33 3.42
C ILE A 68 -8.52 -8.75 3.65
N ASP A 69 -8.14 -9.72 2.83
CA ASP A 69 -8.52 -11.12 2.95
C ASP A 69 -7.95 -11.74 4.24
N ASP A 70 -6.72 -11.39 4.62
CA ASP A 70 -6.09 -11.83 5.87
C ASP A 70 -6.91 -11.38 7.07
N ILE A 71 -7.31 -10.11 7.07
CA ILE A 71 -8.10 -9.50 8.15
C ILE A 71 -9.49 -10.14 8.22
N ARG A 72 -10.13 -10.38 7.07
CA ARG A 72 -11.43 -11.07 7.01
C ARG A 72 -11.32 -12.48 7.59
N LEU A 73 -10.32 -13.26 7.17
CA LEU A 73 -10.06 -14.60 7.70
C LEU A 73 -9.92 -14.57 9.22
N HIS A 74 -9.15 -13.60 9.72
CA HIS A 74 -8.90 -13.42 11.15
C HIS A 74 -10.15 -13.05 11.95
N LYS A 75 -10.89 -12.03 11.51
CA LYS A 75 -12.02 -11.45 12.26
C LYS A 75 -13.33 -12.22 12.10
N PHE A 76 -13.58 -12.82 10.94
CA PHE A 76 -14.90 -13.40 10.62
C PHE A 76 -14.90 -14.90 10.40
N TYR A 77 -13.75 -15.50 10.12
CA TYR A 77 -13.65 -16.93 9.86
C TYR A 77 -12.87 -17.68 10.95
N ASN A 78 -12.55 -17.01 12.07
CA ASN A 78 -11.81 -17.60 13.20
C ASN A 78 -10.49 -18.27 12.76
N ASN A 79 -9.81 -17.70 11.77
CA ASN A 79 -8.61 -18.27 11.14
C ASN A 79 -8.81 -19.65 10.49
N LYS A 80 -10.05 -20.03 10.13
CA LYS A 80 -10.37 -21.34 9.52
C LYS A 80 -10.80 -21.18 8.07
N ILE A 81 -10.07 -21.84 7.18
CA ILE A 81 -10.42 -21.97 5.77
C ILE A 81 -11.32 -23.21 5.63
N LYS A 82 -12.50 -23.04 5.03
CA LYS A 82 -13.41 -24.16 4.72
C LYS A 82 -13.36 -24.44 3.23
N ASN A 83 -13.12 -25.69 2.87
CA ASN A 83 -13.20 -26.13 1.48
C ASN A 83 -14.66 -26.29 1.08
N THR A 84 -15.10 -25.44 0.16
CA THR A 84 -16.45 -25.45 -0.43
C THR A 84 -16.36 -25.69 -1.93
N ALA A 85 -17.47 -26.11 -2.56
CA ALA A 85 -17.51 -26.31 -4.01
C ALA A 85 -17.28 -25.00 -4.80
N THR A 86 -17.60 -23.85 -4.19
CA THR A 86 -17.33 -22.53 -4.75
C THR A 86 -16.18 -21.86 -4.02
N THR A 87 -15.35 -21.12 -4.76
CA THR A 87 -14.24 -20.33 -4.19
C THR A 87 -14.80 -19.16 -3.39
N ASN A 88 -14.35 -19.00 -2.14
CA ASN A 88 -14.69 -17.83 -1.33
C ASN A 88 -13.71 -16.68 -1.63
N ILE A 89 -14.07 -15.83 -2.58
CA ILE A 89 -13.25 -14.69 -3.02
C ILE A 89 -12.99 -13.62 -1.93
N ARG A 90 -13.63 -13.73 -0.75
CA ARG A 90 -13.38 -12.82 0.38
C ARG A 90 -12.12 -13.17 1.18
N ILE A 91 -11.59 -14.38 1.01
CA ILE A 91 -10.43 -14.91 1.72
C ILE A 91 -9.53 -15.74 0.78
N ALA A 92 -9.61 -15.50 -0.53
CA ALA A 92 -8.91 -16.30 -1.53
C ALA A 92 -7.45 -15.88 -1.69
N ASN A 93 -7.11 -14.64 -1.35
CA ASN A 93 -5.79 -14.06 -1.59
C ASN A 93 -5.13 -13.70 -0.25
N LEU A 94 -4.75 -14.74 0.50
CA LEU A 94 -4.07 -14.59 1.78
C LEU A 94 -2.58 -14.27 1.57
N SER A 95 -2.07 -13.21 2.19
CA SER A 95 -0.66 -12.81 2.06
C SER A 95 0.27 -13.86 2.67
N LYS A 96 1.55 -13.89 2.33
CA LYS A 96 2.48 -14.85 2.97
C LYS A 96 2.60 -14.66 4.49
N ASN A 97 2.13 -13.52 5.03
CA ASN A 97 2.16 -13.18 6.44
C ASN A 97 0.88 -13.53 7.21
N TYR A 98 -0.20 -13.96 6.53
CA TYR A 98 -1.49 -14.27 7.17
C TYR A 98 -1.41 -15.21 8.39
N PRO A 99 -0.49 -16.22 8.47
CA PRO A 99 -0.44 -17.12 9.61
C PRO A 99 -0.08 -16.41 10.93
N ASN A 100 0.59 -15.25 10.86
CA ASN A 100 1.08 -14.48 12.01
C ASN A 100 0.28 -13.19 12.24
N ILE A 101 -0.88 -13.03 11.61
CA ILE A 101 -1.61 -11.77 11.56
C ILE A 101 -1.84 -11.11 12.92
N GLN A 102 -2.24 -11.88 13.94
CA GLN A 102 -2.47 -11.36 15.29
C GLN A 102 -1.20 -10.71 15.86
N LYS A 103 -0.07 -11.41 15.80
CA LYS A 103 1.23 -10.91 16.27
C LYS A 103 1.68 -9.68 15.48
N ILE A 104 1.44 -9.65 14.17
CA ILE A 104 1.76 -8.52 13.32
C ILE A 104 0.95 -7.29 13.75
N LEU A 105 -0.37 -7.44 13.86
CA LEU A 105 -1.26 -6.35 14.27
C LEU A 105 -0.95 -5.84 15.68
N ASP A 106 -0.66 -6.74 16.63
CA ASP A 106 -0.33 -6.38 18.01
C ASP A 106 1.00 -5.62 18.14
N THR A 107 1.92 -5.80 17.19
CA THR A 107 3.23 -5.13 17.18
C THR A 107 3.33 -4.00 16.17
N THR A 108 2.24 -3.69 15.47
CA THR A 108 2.20 -2.60 14.49
C THR A 108 2.17 -1.26 15.21
N ASP A 109 3.12 -0.37 14.89
CA ASP A 109 3.08 1.02 15.37
C ASP A 109 2.29 1.91 14.40
N VAL A 110 2.45 1.67 13.09
CA VAL A 110 1.76 2.39 12.01
C VAL A 110 1.15 1.40 11.02
N LEU A 111 -0.18 1.41 10.92
CA LEU A 111 -0.94 0.69 9.92
C LEU A 111 -1.26 1.64 8.75
N ILE A 112 -0.62 1.40 7.61
CA ILE A 112 -0.87 2.12 6.37
C ILE A 112 -1.87 1.33 5.55
N VAL A 113 -3.08 1.86 5.40
CA VAL A 113 -4.17 1.25 4.66
C VAL A 113 -4.21 1.83 3.26
N VAL A 114 -4.02 0.99 2.26
CA VAL A 114 -4.14 1.33 0.85
C VAL A 114 -5.53 0.89 0.38
N GLY A 115 -6.37 1.83 -0.04
CA GLY A 115 -7.73 1.48 -0.47
C GLY A 115 -8.34 2.49 -1.42
N GLY A 116 -9.40 2.05 -2.12
CA GLY A 116 -10.19 2.89 -3.00
C GLY A 116 -10.43 2.25 -4.35
N VAL A 117 -11.71 2.19 -4.72
CA VAL A 117 -12.20 1.76 -6.03
C VAL A 117 -12.91 2.94 -6.67
N GLN A 118 -12.41 3.41 -7.81
CA GLN A 118 -12.95 4.52 -8.59
C GLN A 118 -13.68 4.06 -9.86
N THR A 119 -13.36 2.86 -10.35
CA THR A 119 -13.99 2.25 -11.51
C THR A 119 -15.01 1.20 -11.07
N PRO A 120 -16.26 1.25 -11.56
CA PRO A 120 -17.23 0.20 -11.28
C PRO A 120 -16.77 -1.10 -11.95
N GLY A 121 -16.69 -2.19 -11.18
CA GLY A 121 -16.21 -3.48 -11.68
C GLY A 121 -16.79 -4.66 -10.92
N LYS A 122 -16.80 -5.83 -11.58
CA LYS A 122 -17.00 -7.13 -10.94
C LYS A 122 -15.67 -7.87 -10.92
N TYR A 123 -15.17 -8.13 -9.73
CA TYR A 123 -13.88 -8.81 -9.52
C TYR A 123 -14.11 -10.31 -9.36
N LEU A 124 -13.35 -11.11 -10.10
CA LEU A 124 -13.54 -12.56 -10.17
C LEU A 124 -12.80 -13.32 -9.06
N SER A 125 -11.66 -12.79 -8.63
CA SER A 125 -10.68 -13.45 -7.75
C SER A 125 -10.66 -12.88 -6.33
N ALA A 126 -11.18 -11.68 -6.12
CA ALA A 126 -11.10 -10.95 -4.86
C ALA A 126 -12.30 -10.03 -4.67
N LEU A 127 -12.47 -9.49 -3.46
CA LEU A 127 -13.44 -8.44 -3.18
C LEU A 127 -12.72 -7.24 -2.53
N PRO A 128 -12.59 -6.09 -3.20
CA PRO A 128 -12.02 -4.88 -2.59
C PRO A 128 -12.70 -4.51 -1.27
N GLY A 129 -11.90 -4.03 -0.33
CA GLY A 129 -12.37 -3.56 0.97
C GLY A 129 -13.00 -2.18 0.85
N THR A 130 -14.21 -2.02 1.38
CA THR A 130 -14.83 -0.68 1.53
C THR A 130 -14.31 0.00 2.81
N LEU A 131 -14.26 1.33 2.88
CA LEU A 131 -13.84 2.08 4.07
C LEU A 131 -14.74 1.75 5.27
N SER A 132 -16.02 1.47 5.03
CA SER A 132 -16.94 1.03 6.08
C SER A 132 -16.55 -0.35 6.63
N GLU A 133 -16.18 -1.29 5.77
CA GLU A 133 -15.69 -2.61 6.18
C GLU A 133 -14.34 -2.51 6.89
N ILE A 134 -13.40 -1.76 6.32
CA ILE A 134 -12.06 -1.55 6.87
C ILE A 134 -12.15 -0.90 8.25
N SER A 135 -12.99 0.13 8.41
CA SER A 135 -13.23 0.80 9.70
C SER A 135 -13.63 -0.18 10.80
N MET A 136 -14.50 -1.14 10.49
CA MET A 136 -14.91 -2.17 11.46
C MET A 136 -13.73 -3.05 11.91
N PHE A 137 -12.70 -3.20 11.07
CA PHE A 137 -11.54 -4.05 11.37
C PHE A 137 -10.48 -3.34 12.19
N ILE A 138 -10.23 -2.08 11.86
CA ILE A 138 -9.10 -1.34 12.41
C ILE A 138 -9.44 -0.59 13.70
N LYS A 139 -10.73 -0.41 14.03
CA LYS A 139 -11.18 0.38 15.20
C LYS A 139 -10.56 -0.05 16.54
N ASP A 140 -10.31 -1.35 16.72
CA ASP A 140 -9.80 -1.91 17.98
C ASP A 140 -8.26 -1.95 18.03
N LEU A 141 -7.58 -1.57 16.93
CA LEU A 141 -6.13 -1.61 16.83
C LEU A 141 -5.51 -0.39 17.53
N LYS A 142 -4.58 -0.65 18.43
CA LYS A 142 -3.85 0.37 19.22
C LYS A 142 -2.58 0.84 18.49
N CYS A 143 -2.75 1.26 17.24
CA CYS A 143 -1.68 1.77 16.38
C CYS A 143 -2.17 3.02 15.64
N LEU A 144 -1.24 3.77 15.07
CA LEU A 144 -1.56 4.88 14.17
C LEU A 144 -2.11 4.33 12.85
N LYS A 145 -3.29 4.80 12.43
CA LYS A 145 -3.99 4.32 11.22
C LYS A 145 -3.96 5.42 10.16
N VAL A 146 -3.24 5.16 9.08
CA VAL A 146 -3.06 6.11 7.98
C VAL A 146 -3.75 5.60 6.73
N LEU A 147 -4.69 6.36 6.17
CA LEU A 147 -5.37 6.04 4.92
C LEU A 147 -4.63 6.66 3.73
N THR A 148 -4.38 5.86 2.69
CA THR A 148 -3.84 6.32 1.40
C THR A 148 -4.48 5.59 0.22
N GLY A 149 -3.97 5.81 -0.99
CA GLY A 149 -4.52 5.31 -2.24
C GLY A 149 -5.68 6.16 -2.77
N PRO A 150 -6.45 5.66 -3.75
CA PRO A 150 -7.49 6.43 -4.43
C PRO A 150 -8.57 7.00 -3.49
N SER A 151 -8.86 6.28 -2.40
CA SER A 151 -9.84 6.71 -1.39
C SER A 151 -9.39 7.92 -0.57
N ALA A 152 -8.08 8.13 -0.40
CA ALA A 152 -7.54 9.32 0.24
C ALA A 152 -7.63 10.56 -0.66
N MET A 153 -7.55 10.37 -1.98
CA MET A 153 -7.61 11.45 -2.97
C MET A 153 -9.03 11.92 -3.27
N ALA A 154 -9.93 10.98 -3.55
CA ALA A 154 -11.27 11.26 -4.06
C ALA A 154 -12.34 10.43 -3.34
N GLY A 155 -12.06 9.94 -2.13
CA GLY A 155 -13.02 9.16 -1.36
C GLY A 155 -13.41 7.84 -2.02
N GLU A 156 -14.45 7.20 -1.48
CA GLU A 156 -15.04 6.02 -2.09
C GLU A 156 -16.26 6.38 -2.93
N GLY A 157 -16.28 5.86 -4.15
CA GLY A 157 -17.45 5.78 -5.01
C GLY A 157 -17.39 4.46 -5.77
N LEU A 158 -18.00 3.40 -5.21
CA LEU A 158 -18.12 2.08 -5.86
C LEU A 158 -18.77 2.14 -7.27
N PHE A 159 -19.33 3.29 -7.65
CA PHE A 159 -20.02 3.55 -8.90
C PHE A 159 -19.65 4.95 -9.39
N GLY A 160 -19.28 5.06 -10.67
CA GLY A 160 -19.08 6.35 -11.33
C GLY A 160 -20.30 7.27 -11.15
N GLY A 161 -20.06 8.56 -10.91
CA GLY A 161 -21.12 9.56 -10.71
C GLY A 161 -21.64 9.71 -9.27
N ARG A 162 -21.10 8.98 -8.28
CA ARG A 162 -21.37 9.25 -6.85
C ARG A 162 -20.34 10.21 -6.25
N LEU A 163 -20.78 11.04 -5.32
CA LEU A 163 -19.90 11.97 -4.60
C LEU A 163 -18.87 11.19 -3.78
N ALA A 164 -17.60 11.56 -3.99
CA ALA A 164 -16.44 11.22 -3.18
C ALA A 164 -16.71 11.37 -1.68
N THR A 165 -16.32 10.38 -0.88
CA THR A 165 -16.20 10.58 0.57
C THR A 165 -15.11 11.61 0.87
N GLN A 166 -15.44 12.72 1.55
CA GLN A 166 -14.45 13.76 1.90
C GLN A 166 -13.45 13.29 2.97
N GLN A 167 -12.24 13.87 3.00
CA GLN A 167 -11.17 13.55 3.96
C GLN A 167 -11.65 13.62 5.42
N ASN A 168 -12.42 14.65 5.78
CA ASN A 168 -13.00 14.78 7.12
C ASN A 168 -13.93 13.62 7.48
N THR A 169 -14.65 13.06 6.51
CA THR A 169 -15.48 11.88 6.72
C THR A 169 -14.63 10.63 6.97
N ALA A 170 -13.50 10.46 6.27
CA ALA A 170 -12.61 9.32 6.53
C ALA A 170 -12.02 9.34 7.94
N MET A 171 -11.64 10.52 8.46
CA MET A 171 -11.19 10.68 9.85
C MET A 171 -12.33 10.44 10.84
N LEU A 172 -13.40 11.23 10.74
CA LEU A 172 -14.44 11.28 11.77
C LEU A 172 -15.37 10.06 11.76
N LYS A 173 -15.65 9.49 10.58
CA LYS A 173 -16.61 8.38 10.44
C LYS A 173 -15.93 7.02 10.46
N TYR A 174 -14.72 6.91 9.88
CA TYR A 174 -14.08 5.61 9.67
C TYR A 174 -12.92 5.31 10.63
N GLY A 175 -12.57 6.26 11.51
CA GLY A 175 -11.64 6.00 12.61
C GLY A 175 -10.19 5.86 12.17
N PHE A 176 -9.84 6.48 11.04
CA PHE A 176 -8.45 6.70 10.68
C PHE A 176 -7.90 7.89 11.47
N ASP A 177 -6.60 7.89 11.75
CA ASP A 177 -5.92 8.96 12.48
C ASP A 177 -5.36 10.02 11.51
N LEU A 178 -4.99 9.62 10.29
CA LEU A 178 -4.49 10.52 9.24
C LEU A 178 -4.91 10.06 7.84
N VAL A 179 -5.31 10.99 6.96
CA VAL A 179 -5.50 10.74 5.52
C VAL A 179 -4.37 11.40 4.75
N VAL A 180 -3.61 10.60 4.00
CA VAL A 180 -2.47 11.09 3.22
C VAL A 180 -2.62 10.62 1.78
N PRO A 181 -3.12 11.49 0.88
CA PRO A 181 -3.05 11.27 -0.56
C PRO A 181 -1.58 11.14 -0.98
N ASN A 182 -1.27 10.15 -1.82
CA ASN A 182 0.06 9.96 -2.42
C ASN A 182 1.17 9.80 -1.36
N LEU A 183 0.93 8.98 -0.34
CA LEU A 183 1.79 8.83 0.83
C LEU A 183 3.21 8.40 0.47
N GLU A 184 3.35 7.53 -0.52
CA GLU A 184 4.61 7.02 -1.03
C GLU A 184 5.60 8.14 -1.41
N TYR A 185 5.08 9.28 -1.88
CA TYR A 185 5.87 10.46 -2.25
C TYR A 185 6.22 11.38 -1.09
N LYS A 186 5.58 11.18 0.06
CA LYS A 186 5.62 12.07 1.23
C LYS A 186 6.26 11.40 2.45
N PHE A 187 6.62 10.12 2.35
CA PHE A 187 7.03 9.30 3.50
C PHE A 187 8.13 9.94 4.36
N ASP A 188 9.22 10.43 3.75
CA ASP A 188 10.32 11.05 4.50
C ASP A 188 9.86 12.31 5.27
N LEU A 189 8.95 13.10 4.68
CA LEU A 189 8.38 14.30 5.31
C LEU A 189 7.40 13.94 6.43
N LEU A 190 6.60 12.88 6.25
CA LEU A 190 5.72 12.35 7.29
C LEU A 190 6.51 11.76 8.46
N MET A 191 7.62 11.09 8.19
CA MET A 191 8.54 10.65 9.24
C MET A 191 9.11 11.83 10.01
N ALA A 192 9.48 12.92 9.32
CA ALA A 192 10.03 14.12 9.96
C ALA A 192 9.03 14.84 10.87
N ASN A 193 7.72 14.75 10.58
CA ASN A 193 6.66 15.30 11.44
C ASN A 193 5.99 14.25 12.35
N ASN A 194 6.53 13.02 12.42
CA ASN A 194 5.95 11.90 13.17
C ASN A 194 4.50 11.55 12.79
N PHE A 195 4.13 11.70 11.51
CA PHE A 195 2.78 11.52 10.99
C PHE A 195 1.73 12.36 11.75
N SER A 196 2.08 13.57 12.18
CA SER A 196 1.14 14.45 12.89
C SER A 196 0.07 15.04 11.96
N GLU A 197 0.43 15.31 10.70
CA GLU A 197 -0.44 15.91 9.69
C GLU A 197 0.03 15.55 8.27
N ASP A 198 -0.86 15.73 7.27
CA ASP A 198 -0.49 15.60 5.85
C ASP A 198 0.45 16.75 5.45
N VAL A 199 1.34 16.47 4.52
CA VAL A 199 2.40 17.36 4.06
C VAL A 199 2.34 17.52 2.55
N GLN A 200 2.83 18.67 2.07
CA GLN A 200 2.96 18.89 0.63
C GLN A 200 4.35 18.44 0.16
N ALA A 201 4.40 17.63 -0.90
CA ALA A 201 5.64 17.23 -1.54
C ALA A 201 5.83 18.02 -2.84
N THR A 202 7.02 18.59 -3.02
CA THR A 202 7.45 19.20 -4.29
C THR A 202 8.34 18.21 -5.05
N ASN A 203 8.23 18.12 -6.37
CA ASN A 203 9.06 17.25 -7.22
C ASN A 203 8.98 15.74 -6.91
N MET A 204 7.78 15.18 -7.08
CA MET A 204 7.38 13.83 -6.69
C MET A 204 8.28 12.71 -7.28
N TYR A 205 8.69 12.76 -8.55
CA TYR A 205 9.50 11.69 -9.14
C TYR A 205 10.93 11.58 -8.63
N LYS A 206 11.50 12.66 -8.08
CA LYS A 206 12.82 12.59 -7.45
C LYS A 206 12.84 11.56 -6.31
N PHE A 207 11.70 11.39 -5.64
CA PHE A 207 11.55 10.49 -4.48
C PHE A 207 11.24 9.05 -4.88
N ILE A 208 10.51 8.81 -5.99
CA ILE A 208 10.08 7.44 -6.34
C ILE A 208 11.25 6.55 -6.70
N ARG A 209 12.22 6.99 -7.50
CA ARG A 209 13.17 6.08 -8.18
C ARG A 209 13.71 4.98 -7.27
N GLU A 210 14.24 5.38 -6.11
CA GLU A 210 14.79 4.44 -5.15
C GLU A 210 13.72 3.61 -4.45
N GLN A 211 12.59 4.22 -4.10
CA GLN A 211 11.44 3.52 -3.49
C GLN A 211 10.87 2.46 -4.44
N ALA A 212 10.75 2.73 -5.74
CA ALA A 212 10.28 1.76 -6.73
C ALA A 212 11.22 0.55 -6.85
N ILE A 213 12.54 0.79 -6.82
CA ILE A 213 13.55 -0.27 -6.90
C ILE A 213 13.55 -1.13 -5.63
N LEU A 214 13.62 -0.51 -4.45
CA LEU A 214 13.63 -1.23 -3.17
C LEU A 214 12.28 -1.94 -2.94
N GLY A 215 11.20 -1.24 -3.23
CA GLY A 215 9.83 -1.70 -3.09
C GLY A 215 9.46 -2.90 -3.96
N ALA A 216 10.25 -3.21 -4.99
CA ALA A 216 10.08 -4.41 -5.81
C ALA A 216 10.09 -5.71 -4.96
N GLU A 217 10.69 -5.70 -3.76
CA GLU A 217 10.73 -6.90 -2.92
C GLU A 217 9.39 -7.26 -2.26
N VAL A 218 8.44 -6.32 -2.14
CA VAL A 218 7.14 -6.59 -1.47
C VAL A 218 6.35 -7.70 -2.16
N VAL A 219 6.61 -7.91 -3.45
CA VAL A 219 6.01 -8.98 -4.25
C VAL A 219 6.15 -10.33 -3.55
N LYS A 220 7.25 -10.57 -2.81
CA LYS A 220 7.51 -11.82 -2.08
C LYS A 220 6.51 -12.10 -0.97
N GLN A 221 5.84 -11.07 -0.46
CA GLN A 221 4.84 -11.17 0.61
C GLN A 221 3.41 -11.28 0.06
N HIS A 222 3.21 -11.03 -1.24
CA HIS A 222 1.89 -11.03 -1.87
C HIS A 222 1.35 -12.47 -2.07
N PRO A 223 0.03 -12.69 -2.00
CA PRO A 223 -0.60 -14.01 -2.15
C PRO A 223 -0.12 -14.80 -3.38
N GLN A 224 -0.16 -14.14 -4.54
CA GLN A 224 0.12 -14.71 -5.87
C GLN A 224 1.62 -14.81 -6.22
N TYR A 225 2.51 -14.51 -5.26
CA TYR A 225 3.95 -14.65 -5.50
C TYR A 225 4.31 -16.11 -5.83
N SER A 226 5.17 -16.29 -6.85
CA SER A 226 5.59 -17.58 -7.43
C SER A 226 4.50 -18.39 -8.16
N GLU A 227 3.28 -17.85 -8.28
CA GLU A 227 2.22 -18.41 -9.11
C GLU A 227 2.04 -17.56 -10.38
N PHE A 228 1.08 -16.65 -10.39
CA PHE A 228 0.81 -15.75 -11.50
C PHE A 228 0.50 -14.36 -10.95
N MET A 229 1.45 -13.43 -11.11
CA MET A 229 1.35 -12.06 -10.64
C MET A 229 1.70 -11.10 -11.77
N ILE A 230 1.00 -9.97 -11.81
CA ILE A 230 1.30 -8.85 -12.69
C ILE A 230 1.60 -7.64 -11.81
N ALA A 231 2.78 -7.04 -11.94
CA ALA A 231 3.11 -5.80 -11.24
C ALA A 231 2.92 -4.61 -12.19
N ASP A 232 2.10 -3.65 -11.80
CA ASP A 232 1.89 -2.44 -12.59
C ASP A 232 3.12 -1.53 -12.50
N VAL A 233 3.53 -0.93 -13.62
CA VAL A 233 4.65 0.02 -13.67
C VAL A 233 4.13 1.37 -14.14
N GLU A 234 4.26 2.39 -13.29
CA GLU A 234 3.88 3.76 -13.63
C GLU A 234 4.93 4.37 -14.58
N THR A 235 4.48 4.78 -15.77
CA THR A 235 5.32 5.41 -16.80
C THR A 235 5.17 6.93 -16.83
N ALA A 236 4.05 7.44 -16.35
CA ALA A 236 3.71 8.85 -16.24
C ALA A 236 2.63 9.02 -15.18
N ARG A 237 2.50 10.25 -14.69
CA ARG A 237 1.50 10.66 -13.71
C ARG A 237 0.69 11.79 -14.29
N GLY A 238 -0.62 11.83 -14.03
CA GLY A 238 -1.52 12.79 -14.67
C GLY A 238 -1.70 12.48 -16.16
N CYS A 239 -2.49 13.30 -16.85
CA CYS A 239 -2.75 13.12 -18.27
C CYS A 239 -3.12 14.44 -18.96
N ASN A 240 -2.46 14.76 -20.06
CA ASN A 240 -2.72 15.98 -20.86
C ASN A 240 -3.78 15.81 -21.96
N ALA A 241 -4.13 14.57 -22.32
CA ALA A 241 -5.14 14.33 -23.35
C ALA A 241 -6.56 14.51 -22.80
N ALA A 242 -6.81 14.06 -21.56
CA ALA A 242 -8.10 14.11 -20.86
C ALA A 242 -9.30 13.65 -21.71
N THR A 243 -9.10 12.73 -22.66
CA THR A 243 -10.13 12.25 -23.60
C THR A 243 -10.95 11.08 -23.06
N CYS A 244 -10.45 10.36 -22.05
CA CYS A 244 -11.12 9.21 -21.46
C CYS A 244 -12.18 9.66 -20.45
N SER A 245 -13.46 9.38 -20.73
CA SER A 245 -14.60 9.81 -19.91
C SER A 245 -14.63 9.25 -18.48
N PHE A 246 -13.94 8.14 -18.24
CA PHE A 246 -13.85 7.48 -16.93
C PHE A 246 -12.56 7.81 -16.16
N CYS A 247 -11.59 8.47 -16.80
CA CYS A 247 -10.26 8.64 -16.22
C CYS A 247 -10.22 9.81 -15.25
N THR A 248 -9.74 9.57 -14.03
CA THR A 248 -9.59 10.60 -12.99
C THR A 248 -8.20 11.24 -12.99
N GLU A 249 -7.24 10.73 -13.76
CA GLU A 249 -5.85 11.25 -13.78
C GLU A 249 -5.73 12.74 -14.10
N PRO A 250 -6.41 13.30 -15.12
CA PRO A 250 -6.31 14.73 -15.42
C PRO A 250 -6.77 15.63 -14.27
N VAL A 251 -7.66 15.12 -13.41
CA VAL A 251 -8.20 15.84 -12.25
C VAL A 251 -7.29 15.69 -11.03
N LYS A 252 -6.74 14.50 -10.84
CA LYS A 252 -5.93 14.14 -9.65
C LYS A 252 -4.53 14.73 -9.70
N ASN A 253 -3.89 14.75 -10.88
CA ASN A 253 -2.46 15.00 -10.98
C ASN A 253 -2.12 15.84 -12.21
N ALA A 254 -1.15 16.75 -12.06
CA ALA A 254 -0.51 17.40 -13.20
C ALA A 254 0.29 16.37 -14.01
N PHE A 255 0.30 16.53 -15.34
CA PHE A 255 1.02 15.61 -16.22
C PHE A 255 2.53 15.72 -16.02
N MET A 256 3.17 14.57 -15.77
CA MET A 256 4.61 14.46 -15.63
C MET A 256 5.07 13.09 -16.13
N LEU A 257 6.06 13.09 -17.01
CA LEU A 257 6.70 11.87 -17.49
C LEU A 257 7.74 11.38 -16.50
N ARG A 258 7.78 10.06 -16.28
CA ARG A 258 8.84 9.44 -15.49
C ARG A 258 10.09 9.24 -16.35
N PRO A 259 11.31 9.45 -15.83
CA PRO A 259 12.53 9.17 -16.58
C PRO A 259 12.59 7.71 -17.03
N ILE A 260 12.99 7.47 -18.28
CA ILE A 260 13.05 6.13 -18.88
C ILE A 260 13.92 5.19 -18.04
N GLN A 261 15.07 5.66 -17.58
CA GLN A 261 16.00 4.84 -16.78
C GLN A 261 15.37 4.41 -15.44
N ASP A 262 14.53 5.24 -14.83
CA ASP A 262 13.83 4.90 -13.58
C ASP A 262 12.81 3.78 -13.78
N ILE A 263 12.15 3.76 -14.94
CA ILE A 263 11.22 2.71 -15.35
C ILE A 263 12.00 1.41 -15.60
N VAL A 264 13.09 1.48 -16.37
CA VAL A 264 13.94 0.32 -16.69
C VAL A 264 14.51 -0.32 -15.42
N ASP A 265 15.04 0.47 -14.50
CA ASP A 265 15.65 -0.06 -13.28
C ASP A 265 14.63 -0.70 -12.33
N GLU A 266 13.41 -0.17 -12.28
CA GLU A 266 12.31 -0.82 -11.58
C GLU A 266 11.94 -2.17 -12.21
N CYS A 267 11.80 -2.23 -13.54
CA CYS A 267 11.52 -3.49 -14.23
C CYS A 267 12.63 -4.52 -13.97
N ILE A 268 13.90 -4.11 -13.97
CA ILE A 268 15.02 -4.98 -13.61
C ILE A 268 14.91 -5.46 -12.15
N ALA A 269 14.51 -4.58 -11.22
CA ALA A 269 14.33 -4.93 -9.83
C ALA A 269 13.18 -5.93 -9.61
N LEU A 270 12.06 -5.74 -10.31
CA LEU A 270 10.93 -6.68 -10.33
C LEU A 270 11.36 -8.05 -10.88
N ALA A 271 12.06 -8.08 -12.02
CA ALA A 271 12.60 -9.30 -12.61
C ALA A 271 13.55 -10.04 -11.67
N LYS A 272 14.43 -9.32 -10.96
CA LYS A 272 15.30 -9.91 -9.93
C LYS A 272 14.53 -10.49 -8.74
N ASN A 273 13.32 -10.01 -8.48
CA ASN A 273 12.44 -10.55 -7.45
C ASN A 273 11.50 -11.65 -7.96
N GLY A 274 11.55 -11.99 -9.25
CA GLY A 274 10.80 -13.12 -9.84
C GLY A 274 9.45 -12.76 -10.43
N ILE A 275 9.25 -11.50 -10.84
CA ILE A 275 8.10 -11.02 -11.61
C ILE A 275 8.54 -10.77 -13.04
#